data_AF-A0A2A4LKJ7-F1
#
_entry.id   AF-A0A2A4LKJ7-F1
#
_cell.length_a   1.000
_cell.length_b   1.000
_cell.length_c   1.000
_cell.angle_alpha   90.00
_cell.angle_beta   90.00
_cell.angle_gamma   90.00
#
_symmetry.space_group_name_H-M   'P 1'
#
loop_
_entity.id
_entity.type
_entity.pdbx_description
1 polymer ?
#
loop_
_entity_poly.entity_id
_entity_poly.type
_entity_poly.pdbx_seq_one_letter_code
_entity_poly.pdbx_strand_id
1 'polypeptide(L)'
;MRRADIISGMVLIVFGLVMLFIVIPTQIDTAPDGFVSPSLVPNMMMILITFLAGLLIITTIRNKAKETQEDAAPPISKAELVAFLKLGSVFAIALMLYLWVAPLAAGIAIIVGSLVALGERRPFIIIVMPTLILFGIWLLFYKLLGTAIV
;
A
#
# COMPACT_ATOMS: atom_id res chain seq x y z
N MET A 1 -11.05 -14.82 19.16
CA MET A 1 -9.93 -14.62 18.18
C MET A 1 -8.57 -14.15 18.75
N ARG A 2 -8.45 -13.82 20.03
CA ARG A 2 -7.26 -13.22 20.66
C ARG A 2 -5.90 -13.88 20.39
N ARG A 3 -5.83 -15.22 20.43
CA ARG A 3 -4.57 -15.95 20.17
C ARG A 3 -4.11 -15.75 18.72
N ALA A 4 -5.04 -15.70 17.77
CA ALA A 4 -4.72 -15.47 16.38
C ALA A 4 -4.12 -14.08 16.18
N ASP A 5 -4.73 -13.03 16.75
CA ASP A 5 -4.21 -11.66 16.64
C ASP A 5 -2.81 -11.50 17.24
N ILE A 6 -2.56 -12.13 18.39
CA ILE A 6 -1.23 -12.11 19.04
C ILE A 6 -0.20 -12.85 18.18
N ILE A 7 -0.55 -14.03 17.66
CA ILE A 7 0.35 -14.82 16.81
C ILE A 7 0.63 -14.06 15.51
N SER A 8 -0.41 -13.53 14.84
CA SER A 8 -0.27 -12.73 13.62
C SER A 8 0.57 -11.48 13.85
N GLY A 9 0.32 -10.73 14.93
CA GLY A 9 1.15 -9.58 15.29
C GLY A 9 2.61 -9.97 15.55
N MET A 10 2.85 -11.08 16.25
CA MET A 10 4.21 -11.55 16.54
C MET A 10 4.96 -11.96 15.28
N VAL A 11 4.30 -12.71 14.39
CA VAL A 11 4.85 -13.08 13.08
C VAL A 11 5.19 -11.85 12.26
N LEU A 12 4.30 -10.85 12.22
CA LEU A 12 4.53 -9.60 11.48
C LEU A 12 5.69 -8.78 12.05
N ILE A 13 5.86 -8.74 13.37
CA ILE A 13 7.01 -8.07 14.00
C ILE A 13 8.30 -8.78 13.62
N VAL A 14 8.37 -10.11 13.77
CA VAL A 14 9.57 -10.88 13.43
C VAL A 14 9.91 -10.70 11.95
N PHE A 15 8.92 -10.83 11.07
CA PHE A 15 9.09 -10.59 9.64
C PHE A 15 9.57 -9.16 9.34
N GLY A 16 8.99 -8.16 10.00
CA GLY A 16 9.37 -6.76 9.87
C GLY A 16 10.81 -6.48 10.25
N LEU A 17 11.25 -7.04 11.38
CA LEU A 17 12.63 -6.93 11.86
C LEU A 17 13.61 -7.63 10.90
N VAL A 18 13.28 -8.84 10.44
CA VAL A 18 14.10 -9.56 9.45
C VAL A 18 14.25 -8.74 8.17
N MET A 19 13.16 -8.15 7.67
CA MET A 19 13.22 -7.30 6.48
C MET A 19 14.11 -6.07 6.71
N LEU A 20 13.93 -5.36 7.82
CA LEU A 20 14.67 -4.13 8.13
C LEU A 20 16.16 -4.35 8.36
N PHE A 21 16.53 -5.42 9.05
CA PHE A 21 17.91 -5.63 9.49
C PHE A 21 18.70 -6.60 8.62
N ILE A 22 18.03 -7.46 7.84
CA ILE A 22 18.70 -8.49 7.02
C ILE A 22 18.40 -8.26 5.54
N VAL A 23 17.14 -8.26 5.13
CA VAL A 23 16.80 -8.30 3.70
C VAL A 23 17.07 -6.97 3.00
N ILE A 24 16.49 -5.88 3.49
CA ILE A 24 16.66 -4.54 2.89
C ILE A 24 18.14 -4.13 2.79
N PRO A 25 18.97 -4.25 3.85
CA PRO A 25 20.35 -3.82 3.77
C PRO A 25 21.23 -4.74 2.89
N THR A 26 20.85 -6.01 2.69
CA THR A 26 21.64 -6.94 1.87
C THR A 26 21.21 -7.01 0.41
N GLN A 27 19.95 -6.69 0.11
CA GLN A 27 19.36 -6.85 -1.22
C GLN A 27 19.12 -5.54 -1.96
N ILE A 28 19.24 -4.38 -1.30
CA ILE A 28 18.98 -3.08 -1.92
C ILE A 28 20.26 -2.27 -1.98
N ASP A 29 20.67 -1.93 -3.20
CA ASP A 29 21.84 -1.11 -3.46
C ASP A 29 21.67 0.32 -2.92
N THR A 30 22.80 0.93 -2.57
CA THR A 30 22.85 2.33 -2.15
C THR A 30 22.67 3.25 -3.36
N ALA A 31 21.85 4.29 -3.22
CA ALA A 31 21.73 5.34 -4.23
C ALA A 31 23.08 6.07 -4.46
N PRO A 32 23.38 6.47 -5.70
CA PRO A 32 24.38 7.49 -6.00
C PRO A 32 24.01 8.84 -5.35
N ASP A 33 25.01 9.66 -5.07
CA ASP A 33 24.81 10.99 -4.49
C ASP A 33 23.85 11.84 -5.33
N GLY A 34 22.85 12.44 -4.67
CA GLY A 34 21.83 13.28 -5.30
C GLY A 34 20.54 12.55 -5.69
N PHE A 35 20.47 11.22 -5.55
CA PHE A 35 19.25 10.44 -5.79
C PHE A 35 18.57 10.01 -4.48
N VAL A 36 17.25 9.85 -4.52
CA VAL A 36 16.48 9.27 -3.40
C VAL A 36 16.86 7.80 -3.26
N SER A 37 17.22 7.38 -2.04
CA SER A 37 17.60 5.98 -1.78
C SER A 37 16.48 5.00 -2.19
N PRO A 38 16.78 3.96 -3.00
CA PRO A 38 15.84 2.89 -3.34
C PRO A 38 15.30 2.16 -2.12
N SER A 39 16.05 2.15 -1.01
CA SER A 39 15.65 1.50 0.24
C SER A 39 14.69 2.32 1.10
N LEU A 40 14.43 3.59 0.75
CA LEU A 40 13.64 4.50 1.59
C LEU A 40 12.18 4.02 1.75
N VAL A 41 11.49 3.74 0.64
CA VAL A 41 10.10 3.28 0.67
C VAL A 41 9.97 1.92 1.36
N PRO A 42 10.79 0.89 1.04
CA PRO A 42 10.79 -0.38 1.77
C PRO A 42 10.99 -0.20 3.27
N ASN A 43 11.96 0.61 3.69
CA ASN A 43 12.22 0.86 5.11
C ASN A 43 11.02 1.50 5.80
N MET A 44 10.43 2.54 5.21
CA MET A 44 9.24 3.20 5.77
C MET A 44 8.07 2.23 5.96
N MET A 45 7.80 1.38 4.96
CA MET A 45 6.71 0.41 5.02
C MET A 45 6.96 -0.64 6.10
N MET A 46 8.17 -1.21 6.18
CA MET A 46 8.47 -2.23 7.17
C MET A 46 8.49 -1.68 8.61
N ILE A 47 8.96 -0.44 8.81
CA ILE A 47 8.85 0.26 10.10
C ILE A 47 7.38 0.39 10.51
N LEU A 48 6.53 0.88 9.60
CA LEU A 48 5.11 1.10 9.87
C LEU A 48 4.39 -0.22 10.19
N ILE A 49 4.61 -1.27 9.40
CA ILE A 49 4.03 -2.60 9.63
C ILE A 49 4.44 -3.15 10.99
N THR A 50 5.74 -3.09 11.31
CA THR A 50 6.27 -3.57 12.60
C THR A 50 5.64 -2.81 13.77
N PHE A 51 5.53 -1.49 13.65
CA PHE A 51 4.90 -0.63 14.65
C PHE A 51 3.41 -0.97 14.85
N LEU A 52 2.63 -1.06 13.76
CA LEU A 52 1.21 -1.38 13.81
C LEU A 52 0.96 -2.80 14.37
N ALA A 53 1.82 -3.76 14.05
CA ALA A 53 1.76 -5.10 14.61
C ALA A 53 2.02 -5.10 16.13
N GLY A 54 2.96 -4.28 16.62
CA GLY A 54 3.14 -4.04 18.06
C GLY A 54 1.91 -3.42 18.72
N LEU A 55 1.32 -2.42 18.06
CA LEU A 55 0.09 -1.75 18.52
C LEU A 55 -1.09 -2.76 18.58
N LEU A 56 -1.22 -3.65 17.60
CA LEU A 56 -2.20 -4.73 17.58
C LEU A 56 -2.06 -5.62 18.82
N ILE A 57 -0.86 -6.13 19.13
CA ILE A 57 -0.64 -6.96 20.32
C ILE A 57 -1.01 -6.20 21.59
N ILE A 58 -0.58 -4.93 21.72
CA ILE A 58 -0.86 -4.11 22.89
C ILE A 58 -2.38 -3.91 23.07
N THR A 59 -3.10 -3.58 22.00
CA THR A 59 -4.56 -3.35 22.06
C THR A 59 -5.32 -4.64 22.34
N THR A 60 -4.93 -5.77 21.74
CA THR A 60 -5.49 -7.09 22.00
C THR A 60 -5.28 -7.54 23.45
N ILE A 61 -4.14 -7.20 24.07
CA ILE A 61 -3.89 -7.49 25.49
C ILE A 61 -4.70 -6.56 26.41
N ARG A 62 -4.84 -5.28 26.05
CA ARG A 62 -5.59 -4.27 26.83
C ARG A 62 -7.11 -4.50 26.80
N ASN A 63 -7.65 -4.93 25.67
CA ASN A 63 -9.09 -5.14 25.47
C ASN A 63 -9.58 -6.52 25.94
N LYS A 64 -9.24 -6.91 27.18
CA LYS A 64 -9.66 -8.19 27.80
C LYS A 64 -11.18 -8.40 27.93
N ALA A 65 -12.01 -7.36 27.80
CA ALA A 65 -13.41 -7.37 28.25
C ALA A 65 -14.49 -7.55 27.15
N LYS A 66 -14.12 -7.64 25.86
CA LYS A 66 -15.08 -7.72 24.74
C LYS A 66 -15.32 -9.14 24.19
N GLU A 67 -14.86 -10.18 24.89
CA GLU A 67 -14.76 -11.55 24.34
C GLU A 67 -16.09 -12.33 24.18
N THR A 68 -17.26 -11.84 24.61
CA THR A 68 -18.45 -12.72 24.68
C THR A 68 -19.41 -12.65 23.47
N GLN A 69 -19.27 -11.73 22.51
CA GLN A 69 -20.28 -11.56 21.43
C GLN A 69 -19.75 -11.56 19.99
N GLU A 70 -18.44 -11.44 19.75
CA GLU A 70 -17.90 -11.28 18.38
C GLU A 70 -17.42 -12.57 17.70
N ASP A 71 -17.39 -13.72 18.39
CA ASP A 71 -16.90 -14.99 17.83
C ASP A 71 -17.82 -15.63 16.76
N ALA A 72 -18.94 -14.99 16.37
CA ALA A 72 -19.90 -15.52 15.39
C ALA A 72 -19.83 -14.87 13.99
N ALA A 73 -19.13 -13.75 13.83
CA ALA A 73 -18.99 -13.11 12.53
C ALA A 73 -17.74 -13.64 11.79
N PRO A 74 -17.85 -14.06 10.53
CA PRO A 74 -16.66 -14.39 9.74
C PRO A 74 -15.75 -13.15 9.64
N PRO A 75 -14.43 -13.29 9.85
CA PRO A 75 -13.49 -12.16 9.92
C PRO A 75 -13.31 -11.41 8.60
N ILE A 76 -13.79 -11.99 7.49
CA ILE A 76 -13.83 -11.36 6.18
C ILE A 76 -15.26 -11.44 5.66
N SER A 77 -15.87 -10.28 5.43
CA SER A 77 -17.19 -10.23 4.82
C SER A 77 -17.11 -10.50 3.31
N LYS A 78 -18.19 -11.02 2.72
CA LYS A 78 -18.26 -11.19 1.26
C LYS A 78 -18.07 -9.85 0.52
N ALA A 79 -18.50 -8.75 1.13
CA ALA A 79 -18.33 -7.40 0.59
C ALA A 79 -16.85 -6.99 0.54
N GLU A 80 -16.09 -7.30 1.60
CA GLU A 80 -14.64 -7.07 1.66
C GLU A 80 -13.90 -7.91 0.62
N LEU A 81 -14.27 -9.19 0.46
CA LEU A 81 -13.67 -10.05 -0.56
C LEU A 81 -13.92 -9.50 -1.98
N VAL A 82 -15.14 -9.03 -2.25
CA VAL A 82 -15.48 -8.41 -3.54
C VAL A 82 -14.73 -7.09 -3.73
N ALA A 83 -14.60 -6.26 -2.69
CA ALA A 83 -13.84 -5.02 -2.77
C ALA A 83 -12.36 -5.28 -3.02
N PHE A 84 -11.78 -6.26 -2.34
CA PHE A 84 -10.41 -6.72 -2.53
C PHE A 84 -10.19 -7.21 -3.96
N LEU A 85 -11.07 -8.05 -4.49
CA LEU A 85 -10.99 -8.53 -5.87
C LEU A 85 -11.13 -7.40 -6.90
N LYS A 86 -12.03 -6.44 -6.67
CA LYS A 86 -12.19 -5.26 -7.53
C LYS A 86 -10.91 -4.44 -7.58
N LEU A 87 -10.35 -4.05 -6.43
CA LEU A 87 -9.10 -3.28 -6.36
C LEU A 87 -7.91 -4.08 -6.93
N GLY A 88 -7.83 -5.37 -6.62
CA GLY A 88 -6.82 -6.27 -7.18
C GLY A 88 -6.89 -6.34 -8.70
N SER A 89 -8.10 -6.39 -9.28
CA SER A 89 -8.28 -6.38 -10.74
C SER A 89 -7.83 -5.06 -11.38
N VAL A 90 -8.13 -3.91 -10.76
CA VAL A 90 -7.66 -2.60 -11.22
C VAL A 90 -6.14 -2.54 -11.20
N PHE A 91 -5.53 -3.02 -10.12
CA PHE A 91 -4.07 -3.06 -9.98
C PHE A 91 -3.43 -3.96 -11.05
N ALA A 92 -3.99 -5.14 -11.30
CA ALA A 92 -3.51 -6.07 -12.33
C ALA A 92 -3.60 -5.46 -13.74
N ILE A 93 -4.70 -4.77 -14.07
CA ILE A 93 -4.87 -4.06 -15.34
C ILE A 93 -3.84 -2.92 -15.47
N ALA A 94 -3.65 -2.13 -14.41
CA ALA A 94 -2.65 -1.07 -14.41
C ALA A 94 -1.23 -1.61 -14.61
N LEU A 95 -0.90 -2.74 -13.96
CA LEU A 95 0.38 -3.41 -14.15
C LEU A 95 0.57 -3.91 -15.59
N MET A 96 -0.47 -4.49 -16.18
CA MET A 96 -0.44 -4.91 -17.59
C MET A 96 -0.20 -3.71 -18.53
N LEU A 97 -0.91 -2.60 -18.31
CA LEU A 97 -0.72 -1.36 -19.07
C LEU A 97 0.67 -0.75 -18.88
N TYR A 98 1.24 -0.87 -17.68
CA TYR A 98 2.60 -0.41 -17.39
C TYR A 98 3.62 -1.19 -18.21
N LEU A 99 3.49 -2.51 -18.23
CA LEU A 99 4.44 -3.39 -18.90
C LEU A 99 4.31 -3.32 -20.43
N TRP A 100 3.10 -3.17 -20.97
CA TRP A 100 2.84 -3.38 -22.40
C TRP A 100 2.45 -2.11 -23.18
N VAL A 101 2.09 -1.02 -22.50
CA VAL A 101 1.61 0.21 -23.14
C VAL A 101 2.47 1.41 -22.79
N ALA A 102 2.33 1.93 -21.58
CA ALA A 102 3.08 3.09 -21.10
C ALA A 102 2.85 3.33 -19.60
N PRO A 103 3.82 3.91 -18.88
CA PRO A 103 3.65 4.32 -17.49
C PRO A 103 2.49 5.30 -17.28
N LEU A 104 2.26 6.22 -18.22
CA LEU A 104 1.16 7.17 -18.14
C LEU A 104 -0.21 6.48 -18.22
N ALA A 105 -0.36 5.49 -19.10
CA ALA A 105 -1.60 4.72 -19.24
C ALA A 105 -1.89 3.93 -17.96
N ALA A 106 -0.86 3.31 -17.36
CA ALA A 106 -0.96 2.64 -16.06
C ALA A 106 -1.38 3.60 -14.95
N GLY A 107 -0.77 4.79 -14.89
CA GLY A 107 -1.10 5.83 -13.91
C GLY A 107 -2.54 6.32 -14.03
N ILE A 108 -3.04 6.53 -15.26
CA ILE A 108 -4.45 6.88 -15.48
C ILE A 108 -5.35 5.74 -15.04
N ALA A 109 -5.07 4.51 -15.48
CA ALA A 109 -5.90 3.34 -15.21
C ALA A 109 -5.98 3.01 -13.71
N ILE A 110 -4.88 3.14 -12.97
CA ILE A 110 -4.89 2.86 -11.53
C ILE A 110 -5.71 3.91 -10.76
N ILE A 111 -5.61 5.19 -11.11
CA ILE A 111 -6.36 6.25 -10.42
C ILE A 111 -7.84 6.21 -10.80
N VAL A 112 -8.15 6.24 -12.10
CA VAL A 112 -9.54 6.20 -12.60
C VAL A 112 -10.21 4.89 -12.22
N GLY A 113 -9.53 3.77 -12.44
CA GLY A 113 -10.05 2.44 -12.12
C GLY A 113 -10.34 2.30 -10.63
N SER A 114 -9.49 2.82 -9.75
CA SER A 114 -9.73 2.78 -8.30
C SER A 114 -10.92 3.66 -7.90
N LEU A 115 -11.02 4.88 -8.43
CA LEU A 115 -12.17 5.76 -8.18
C LEU A 115 -13.48 5.10 -8.59
N VAL A 116 -13.53 4.52 -9.79
CA VAL A 116 -14.71 3.84 -10.32
C VAL A 116 -15.02 2.56 -9.54
N ALA A 117 -14.01 1.77 -9.18
CA ALA A 117 -14.17 0.53 -8.41
C ALA A 117 -14.72 0.79 -6.99
N LEU A 118 -14.32 1.91 -6.39
CA LEU A 118 -14.81 2.39 -5.09
C LEU A 118 -16.18 3.08 -5.19
N GLY A 119 -16.73 3.25 -6.40
CA GLY A 119 -18.08 3.76 -6.63
C GLY A 119 -18.16 5.26 -6.83
N GLU A 120 -17.05 5.97 -7.05
CA GLU A 120 -17.09 7.37 -7.45
C GLU A 120 -17.71 7.47 -8.87
N ARG A 121 -18.74 8.30 -8.99
CA ARG A 121 -19.49 8.50 -10.25
C ARG A 121 -19.46 9.94 -10.74
N ARG A 122 -18.91 10.88 -9.94
CA ARG A 122 -18.86 12.30 -10.31
C ARG A 122 -17.79 12.49 -11.40
N PRO A 123 -18.16 12.82 -12.66
CA PRO A 123 -17.21 12.90 -13.76
C PRO A 123 -16.13 13.97 -13.52
N PHE A 124 -16.50 15.06 -12.83
CA PHE A 124 -15.55 16.08 -12.42
C PHE A 124 -14.39 15.50 -11.59
N ILE A 125 -14.69 14.66 -10.58
CA ILE A 125 -13.65 14.06 -9.73
C ILE A 125 -12.83 13.04 -10.51
N ILE A 126 -13.49 12.22 -11.33
CA ILE A 126 -12.85 11.18 -12.16
C ILE A 126 -11.82 11.80 -13.12
N ILE A 127 -12.03 13.02 -13.60
CA ILE A 127 -11.10 13.71 -14.51
C ILE A 127 -10.06 14.52 -13.73
N VAL A 128 -10.50 15.30 -12.73
CA VAL A 128 -9.63 16.24 -12.02
C VAL A 128 -8.58 15.52 -11.19
N MET A 129 -8.94 14.43 -10.50
CA MET A 129 -8.01 13.73 -9.60
C MET A 129 -6.82 13.11 -10.33
N PRO A 130 -6.98 12.29 -11.39
CA PRO A 130 -5.84 11.80 -12.16
C PRO A 130 -5.03 12.94 -12.76
N THR A 131 -5.69 13.98 -13.29
CA THR A 131 -5.01 15.11 -13.92
C THR A 131 -4.11 15.83 -12.93
N LEU A 132 -4.62 16.19 -11.75
CA LEU A 132 -3.85 16.89 -10.72
C LEU A 132 -2.70 16.06 -10.17
N ILE A 133 -2.95 14.77 -9.88
CA ILE A 133 -1.92 13.90 -9.31
C ILE A 133 -0.80 13.67 -10.33
N LEU A 134 -1.14 13.30 -11.56
CA LEU A 134 -0.15 13.03 -12.60
C LEU A 134 0.62 14.30 -13.01
N PHE A 135 -0.08 15.43 -13.12
CA PHE A 135 0.55 16.71 -13.38
C PHE A 135 1.46 17.15 -12.22
N GLY A 136 1.03 16.94 -10.98
CA GLY A 136 1.81 17.23 -9.78
C GLY A 136 3.08 16.40 -9.70
N ILE A 137 3.00 15.10 -10.04
CA ILE A 137 4.17 14.22 -10.15
C ILE A 137 5.12 14.75 -11.24
N TRP A 138 4.61 15.07 -12.43
CA TRP A 138 5.42 15.64 -13.48
C TRP A 138 6.11 16.94 -13.03
N LEU A 139 5.39 17.86 -12.40
CA LEU A 139 5.93 19.13 -11.92
C LEU A 139 7.02 18.88 -10.86
N LEU A 140 6.76 18.01 -9.89
CA LEU A 140 7.72 17.68 -8.84
C LEU A 140 9.00 17.06 -9.41
N PHE A 141 8.87 15.99 -10.20
CA PHE A 141 10.02 15.22 -10.68
C PHE A 141 10.76 15.92 -11.82
N TYR A 142 10.03 16.45 -12.80
CA TYR A 142 10.65 17.05 -13.98
C TYR A 142 11.07 18.51 -13.74
N LYS A 143 10.22 19.32 -13.10
CA LYS A 143 10.49 20.76 -12.93
C LYS A 143 11.22 21.11 -11.64
N LEU A 144 10.85 20.52 -10.50
CA LEU A 144 11.52 20.83 -9.23
C LEU A 144 12.81 20.02 -9.03
N LEU A 145 12.75 18.71 -9.24
CA LEU A 145 13.86 17.79 -8.98
C LEU A 145 14.82 17.65 -10.17
N GLY A 146 14.46 18.17 -11.34
CA GLY A 146 15.30 18.12 -12.55
C GLY A 146 15.58 16.70 -13.07
N THR A 147 14.75 15.72 -12.69
CA THR A 147 14.91 14.34 -13.16
C THR A 147 14.47 14.23 -14.62
N ALA A 148 15.31 13.65 -15.48
CA ALA A 148 14.93 13.34 -16.84
C ALA A 148 13.93 12.17 -16.81
N ILE A 149 12.66 12.46 -17.11
CA ILE A 149 11.68 11.42 -17.42
C ILE A 149 12.00 10.97 -18.86
N VAL A 150 12.73 9.86 -19.00
CA VAL A 150 12.99 9.19 -20.28
C VAL A 150 11.89 8.18 -20.57
#